data_AF-A0A7K0UZV7-F1
#
_entry.id   AF-A0A7K0UZV7-F1
#
_cell.length_a   1.000
_cell.length_b   1.000
_cell.length_c   1.000
_cell.angle_alpha   90.00
_cell.angle_beta   90.00
_cell.angle_gamma   90.00
#
_symmetry.space_group_name_H-M   'P 1'
#
loop_
_entity.id
_entity.type
_entity.pdbx_description
1 polymer ?
#
loop_
_entity_poly.entity_id
_entity_poly.type
_entity_poly.pdbx_seq_one_letter_code
_entity_poly.pdbx_strand_id
1 'polypeptide(L)'
;NLVIASVQAAIDSGRVVEETGPRASRNKLQTVALLDGISDGKYDAAFGGGRRDEEKARAKERIYSFRDEFGQWDPKNQRPELWNLYNGRHKRGEHIRVFPISNWTELDIWQYIEREEIEIPSIYYAHRRDVIKRDGMLLAITPFLSLLPDEVPEEMLVRFRTVGDATCTGAVESPASNPAEVIIEVAAARITERGATRADDRISEAGMEDRKREGYF
;
A
#
# COMPACT_ATOMS: atom_id res chain seq x y z
N ASN A 1 15.67 -18.13 6.09
CA ASN A 1 16.42 -16.98 5.54
C ASN A 1 15.43 -16.01 4.91
N LEU A 2 15.20 -14.86 5.54
CA LEU A 2 14.40 -13.77 4.99
C LEU A 2 15.32 -12.86 4.18
N VAL A 3 14.97 -12.57 2.93
CA VAL A 3 15.69 -11.61 2.07
C VAL A 3 14.95 -10.28 2.12
N ILE A 4 15.66 -9.20 2.44
CA ILE A 4 15.08 -7.86 2.60
C ILE A 4 15.71 -6.93 1.58
N ALA A 5 14.91 -6.42 0.65
CA ALA A 5 15.28 -5.27 -0.18
C ALA A 5 15.00 -3.99 0.60
N SER A 6 16.02 -3.14 0.79
CA SER A 6 15.96 -2.00 1.72
C SER A 6 16.01 -0.67 1.00
N VAL A 7 14.96 0.15 1.17
CA VAL A 7 14.94 1.55 0.70
C VAL A 7 16.05 2.36 1.38
N GLN A 8 16.31 2.11 2.66
CA GLN A 8 17.38 2.81 3.38
C GLN A 8 18.75 2.48 2.78
N ALA A 9 19.00 1.22 2.42
CA ALA A 9 20.26 0.85 1.76
C ALA A 9 20.44 1.55 0.40
N ALA A 10 19.36 1.70 -0.37
CA ALA A 10 19.38 2.44 -1.62
C ALA A 10 19.65 3.95 -1.44
N ILE A 11 19.17 4.54 -0.33
CA ILE A 11 19.49 5.93 0.03
C ILE A 11 20.96 6.04 0.40
N ASP A 12 21.45 5.17 1.30
CA ASP A 12 22.82 5.21 1.83
C ASP A 12 23.86 5.00 0.72
N SER A 13 23.53 4.20 -0.30
CA SER A 13 24.40 3.98 -1.47
C SER A 13 24.30 5.08 -2.53
N GLY A 14 23.42 6.07 -2.36
CA GLY A 14 23.14 7.13 -3.34
C GLY A 14 22.38 6.64 -4.59
N ARG A 15 21.77 5.45 -4.55
CA ARG A 15 20.98 4.88 -5.66
C ARG A 15 19.65 5.63 -5.84
N VAL A 16 19.12 6.16 -4.74
CA VAL A 16 17.96 7.05 -4.70
C VAL A 16 18.23 8.21 -3.74
N VAL A 17 17.52 9.33 -3.93
CA VAL A 17 17.65 10.51 -3.08
C VAL A 17 16.33 10.73 -2.37
N GLU A 18 16.39 10.89 -1.05
CA GLU A 18 15.21 11.17 -0.23
C GLU A 18 14.72 12.61 -0.46
N GLU A 19 13.40 12.75 -0.66
CA GLU A 19 12.75 14.06 -0.71
C GLU A 19 12.79 14.71 0.68
N THR A 20 12.93 16.03 0.75
CA THR A 20 12.97 16.77 2.02
C THR A 20 11.77 17.69 2.17
N GLY A 21 11.41 17.98 3.42
CA GLY A 21 10.33 18.91 3.75
C GLY A 21 9.10 18.25 4.36
N PRO A 22 8.08 19.05 4.72
CA PRO A 22 6.93 18.60 5.53
C PRO A 22 5.98 17.64 4.78
N ARG A 23 6.12 17.50 3.46
CA ARG A 23 5.31 16.60 2.62
C ARG A 23 6.16 15.56 1.89
N ALA A 24 7.38 15.34 2.35
CA ALA A 24 8.27 14.34 1.76
C ALA A 24 7.67 12.93 1.88
N SER A 25 7.72 12.17 0.78
CA SER A 25 7.27 10.79 0.73
C SER A 25 8.37 9.90 0.16
N ARG A 26 8.61 8.74 0.79
CA ARG A 26 9.52 7.71 0.25
C ARG A 26 8.82 6.77 -0.71
N ASN A 27 7.53 6.95 -0.99
CA ASN A 27 6.72 6.02 -1.80
C ASN A 27 7.33 5.73 -3.18
N LYS A 28 7.86 6.77 -3.86
CA LYS A 28 8.56 6.59 -5.15
C LYS A 28 9.86 5.79 -5.04
N LEU A 29 10.55 5.88 -3.90
CA LEU A 29 11.82 5.21 -3.66
C LEU A 29 11.63 3.70 -3.48
N GLN A 30 10.44 3.27 -3.02
CA GLN A 30 10.11 1.86 -2.81
C GLN A 30 10.19 1.05 -4.12
N THR A 31 9.82 1.65 -5.25
CA THR A 31 9.89 0.99 -6.56
C THR A 31 11.30 0.54 -6.91
N VAL A 32 12.31 1.37 -6.63
CA VAL A 32 13.70 1.05 -6.94
C VAL A 32 14.18 -0.15 -6.12
N ALA A 33 13.94 -0.12 -4.80
CA ALA A 33 14.31 -1.24 -3.93
C ALA A 33 13.59 -2.55 -4.32
N LEU A 34 12.31 -2.47 -4.71
CA LEU A 34 11.55 -3.63 -5.18
C LEU A 34 12.15 -4.23 -6.47
N LEU A 35 12.45 -3.39 -7.47
CA LEU A 35 13.00 -3.85 -8.75
C LEU A 35 14.40 -4.45 -8.57
N ASP A 36 15.27 -3.80 -7.78
CA ASP A 36 16.60 -4.31 -7.48
C ASP A 36 16.49 -5.66 -6.75
N GLY A 37 15.62 -5.78 -5.75
CA GLY A 37 15.40 -7.03 -5.01
C GLY A 37 14.88 -8.18 -5.88
N ILE A 38 14.06 -7.90 -6.88
CA ILE A 38 13.55 -8.90 -7.83
C ILE A 38 14.64 -9.34 -8.79
N SER A 39 15.41 -8.40 -9.33
CA SER A 39 16.51 -8.66 -10.25
C SER A 39 17.61 -9.49 -9.58
N ASP A 40 18.05 -9.06 -8.39
CA ASP A 40 19.11 -9.74 -7.62
C ASP A 40 18.70 -11.14 -7.19
N GLY A 41 17.44 -11.29 -6.77
CA GLY A 41 16.84 -12.57 -6.40
C GLY A 41 16.48 -13.45 -7.58
N LYS A 42 16.48 -12.91 -8.81
CA LYS A 42 16.03 -13.58 -10.05
C LYS A 42 14.63 -14.18 -9.88
N TYR A 43 13.72 -13.41 -9.29
CA TYR A 43 12.34 -13.84 -9.07
C TYR A 43 11.48 -13.57 -10.29
N ASP A 44 10.86 -14.61 -10.83
CA ASP A 44 9.98 -14.52 -11.99
C ASP A 44 8.52 -14.16 -11.62
N ALA A 45 8.17 -14.22 -10.33
CA ALA A 45 6.86 -13.86 -9.82
C ALA A 45 6.95 -13.24 -8.42
N ALA A 46 6.10 -12.25 -8.14
CA ALA A 46 5.95 -11.64 -6.83
C ALA A 46 4.46 -11.54 -6.46
N PHE A 47 4.11 -12.02 -5.26
CA PHE A 47 2.77 -11.87 -4.72
C PHE A 47 2.59 -10.47 -4.11
N GLY A 48 1.54 -9.77 -4.54
CA GLY A 48 1.13 -8.49 -3.99
C GLY A 48 -0.22 -8.60 -3.27
N GLY A 49 -0.38 -7.81 -2.20
CA GLY A 49 -1.63 -7.74 -1.43
C GLY A 49 -2.67 -6.76 -1.98
N GLY A 50 -2.48 -6.26 -3.21
CA GLY A 50 -3.38 -5.26 -3.79
C GLY A 50 -4.78 -5.81 -4.08
N ARG A 51 -5.81 -5.00 -3.76
CA ARG A 51 -7.22 -5.36 -3.97
C ARG A 51 -7.97 -4.29 -4.77
N ARG A 52 -9.01 -4.72 -5.48
CA ARG A 52 -9.79 -3.84 -6.37
C ARG A 52 -10.66 -2.83 -5.62
N ASP A 53 -11.05 -3.12 -4.38
CA ASP A 53 -11.88 -2.25 -3.54
C ASP A 53 -11.09 -1.17 -2.80
N GLU A 54 -9.75 -1.29 -2.72
CA GLU A 54 -8.88 -0.36 -2.01
C GLU A 54 -9.00 1.08 -2.54
N GLU A 55 -9.06 1.22 -3.87
CA GLU A 55 -9.07 2.49 -4.58
C GLU A 55 -9.64 2.35 -5.99
N LYS A 56 -10.36 3.38 -6.48
CA LYS A 56 -11.05 3.35 -7.79
C LYS A 56 -10.15 2.96 -8.96
N ALA A 57 -8.91 3.44 -8.99
CA ALA A 57 -7.99 3.16 -10.09
C ALA A 57 -7.56 1.67 -10.16
N ARG A 58 -7.76 0.91 -9.08
CA ARG A 58 -7.48 -0.53 -9.01
C ARG A 58 -8.64 -1.40 -9.50
N ALA A 59 -9.82 -0.84 -9.74
CA ALA A 59 -11.01 -1.61 -10.13
C ALA A 59 -10.82 -2.44 -11.42
N LYS A 60 -9.89 -2.03 -12.29
CA LYS A 60 -9.56 -2.71 -13.56
C LYS A 60 -8.33 -3.61 -13.47
N GLU A 61 -7.77 -3.82 -12.27
CA GLU A 61 -6.58 -4.64 -12.08
C GLU A 61 -6.85 -6.13 -12.33
N ARG A 62 -5.87 -6.76 -12.98
CA ARG A 62 -5.83 -8.20 -13.24
C ARG A 62 -5.19 -8.92 -12.06
N ILE A 63 -5.46 -10.23 -11.94
CA ILE A 63 -4.76 -11.07 -10.97
C ILE A 63 -3.30 -11.22 -11.38
N TYR A 64 -3.02 -11.37 -12.67
CA TYR A 64 -1.68 -11.45 -13.25
C TYR A 64 -1.37 -10.16 -13.98
N SER A 65 -0.40 -9.40 -13.45
CA SER A 65 0.13 -8.19 -14.08
C SER A 65 1.54 -8.48 -14.62
N PHE A 66 1.64 -8.57 -15.94
CA PHE A 66 2.90 -8.86 -16.65
C PHE A 66 3.78 -7.64 -16.70
N ARG A 67 5.08 -7.86 -16.50
CA ARG A 67 6.12 -6.84 -16.56
C ARG A 67 7.24 -7.28 -17.48
N ASP A 68 7.87 -6.34 -18.16
CA ASP A 68 9.05 -6.59 -18.97
C ASP A 68 10.32 -6.80 -18.12
N GLU A 69 11.47 -6.93 -18.78
CA GLU A 69 12.77 -7.12 -18.13
C GLU A 69 13.25 -5.95 -17.26
N PHE A 70 12.66 -4.77 -17.44
CA PHE A 70 12.94 -3.57 -16.64
C PHE A 70 11.87 -3.33 -15.57
N GLY A 71 10.90 -4.24 -15.45
CA GLY A 71 9.78 -4.14 -14.52
C GLY A 71 8.64 -3.22 -14.98
N GLN A 72 8.67 -2.74 -16.21
CA GLN A 72 7.66 -1.83 -16.75
C GLN A 72 6.38 -2.57 -17.14
N TRP A 73 5.26 -1.87 -17.09
CA TRP A 73 3.95 -2.39 -17.48
C TRP A 73 3.55 -1.96 -18.89
N ASP A 74 3.19 -2.93 -19.74
CA ASP A 74 2.60 -2.69 -21.06
C ASP A 74 1.16 -3.22 -21.10
N PRO A 75 0.15 -2.37 -21.40
CA PRO A 75 -1.24 -2.80 -21.55
C PRO A 75 -1.43 -3.91 -22.60
N LYS A 76 -0.62 -3.91 -23.67
CA LYS A 76 -0.73 -4.89 -24.78
C LYS A 76 -0.26 -6.28 -24.41
N ASN A 77 0.63 -6.39 -23.41
CA ASN A 77 1.17 -7.65 -22.92
C ASN A 77 0.27 -8.32 -21.87
N GLN A 78 -0.80 -7.64 -21.44
CA GLN A 78 -1.74 -8.18 -20.48
C GLN A 78 -2.68 -9.19 -21.12
N ARG A 79 -3.01 -10.24 -20.39
CA ARG A 79 -3.74 -11.40 -20.92
C ARG A 79 -5.16 -11.47 -20.39
N PRO A 80 -6.13 -11.93 -21.21
CA PRO A 80 -7.46 -12.29 -20.71
C PRO A 80 -7.36 -13.35 -19.61
N GLU A 81 -8.14 -13.16 -18.54
CA GLU A 81 -8.27 -14.09 -17.43
C GLU A 81 -9.69 -14.66 -17.51
N LEU A 82 -9.84 -15.82 -18.15
CA LEU A 82 -11.14 -16.46 -18.33
C LEU A 82 -11.35 -17.50 -17.24
N TRP A 83 -12.45 -17.38 -16.50
CA TRP A 83 -12.73 -18.22 -15.31
C TRP A 83 -11.60 -18.13 -14.28
N ASN A 84 -11.08 -19.28 -13.85
CA ASN A 84 -9.92 -19.41 -12.96
C ASN A 84 -8.70 -19.96 -13.71
N LEU A 85 -8.62 -19.71 -15.03
CA LEU A 85 -7.51 -20.15 -15.88
C LEU A 85 -6.54 -18.98 -16.10
N TYR A 86 -5.34 -19.12 -15.56
CA TYR A 86 -4.30 -18.11 -15.63
C TYR A 86 -3.15 -18.55 -16.55
N ASN A 87 -2.78 -17.71 -17.51
CA ASN A 87 -1.65 -17.98 -18.40
C ASN A 87 -0.38 -17.31 -17.89
N GLY A 88 0.39 -18.01 -17.05
CA GLY A 88 1.65 -17.50 -16.47
C GLY A 88 2.89 -17.60 -17.36
N ARG A 89 2.80 -17.99 -18.64
CA ARG A 89 3.98 -18.13 -19.52
C ARG A 89 4.68 -16.77 -19.69
N HIS A 90 5.98 -16.66 -19.51
CA HIS A 90 6.70 -15.40 -19.70
C HIS A 90 8.09 -15.71 -20.27
N LYS A 91 8.75 -14.71 -20.85
CA LYS A 91 10.12 -14.86 -21.34
C LYS A 91 11.10 -14.73 -20.19
N ARG A 92 12.31 -15.25 -20.39
CA ARG A 92 13.41 -15.04 -19.43
C ARG A 92 13.64 -13.53 -19.25
N GLY A 93 13.73 -13.09 -18.00
CA GLY A 93 13.90 -11.68 -17.63
C GLY A 93 12.58 -10.95 -17.35
N GLU A 94 11.47 -11.38 -17.97
CA GLU A 94 10.14 -10.88 -17.62
C GLU A 94 9.69 -11.47 -16.28
N HIS A 95 8.87 -10.73 -15.54
CA HIS A 95 8.31 -11.21 -14.29
C HIS A 95 6.84 -10.81 -14.11
N ILE A 96 6.14 -11.49 -13.22
CA ILE A 96 4.69 -11.30 -13.01
C ILE A 96 4.44 -10.77 -11.59
N ARG A 97 3.56 -9.77 -11.44
CA ARG A 97 2.93 -9.45 -10.15
C ARG A 97 1.61 -10.20 -10.06
N VAL A 98 1.42 -10.96 -8.98
CA VAL A 98 0.24 -11.80 -8.77
C VAL A 98 -0.53 -11.29 -7.56
N PHE A 99 -1.84 -11.09 -7.70
CA PHE A 99 -2.71 -10.53 -6.65
C PHE A 99 -3.80 -11.55 -6.23
N PRO A 100 -3.50 -12.54 -5.37
CA PRO A 100 -4.42 -13.64 -5.07
C PRO A 100 -5.73 -13.18 -4.41
N ILE A 101 -5.67 -12.08 -3.67
CA ILE A 101 -6.78 -11.51 -2.93
C ILE A 101 -7.45 -10.36 -3.68
N SER A 102 -7.21 -10.18 -4.98
CA SER A 102 -7.69 -9.00 -5.73
C SER A 102 -9.20 -8.76 -5.62
N ASN A 103 -9.97 -9.83 -5.42
CA ASN A 103 -11.44 -9.82 -5.35
C ASN A 103 -11.98 -9.75 -3.93
N TRP A 104 -11.11 -9.72 -2.92
CA TRP A 104 -11.50 -9.59 -1.52
C TRP A 104 -11.76 -8.14 -1.18
N THR A 105 -12.77 -7.90 -0.35
CA THR A 105 -13.06 -6.60 0.24
C THR A 105 -12.34 -6.44 1.59
N GLU A 106 -12.31 -5.20 2.12
CA GLU A 106 -11.79 -4.96 3.48
C GLU A 106 -12.54 -5.81 4.52
N LEU A 107 -13.85 -6.01 4.32
CA LEU A 107 -14.68 -6.85 5.18
C LEU A 107 -14.24 -8.32 5.13
N ASP A 108 -13.98 -8.86 3.93
CA ASP A 108 -13.52 -10.25 3.77
C ASP A 108 -12.17 -10.47 4.48
N ILE A 109 -11.27 -9.49 4.41
CA ILE A 109 -9.96 -9.54 5.08
C ILE A 109 -10.13 -9.60 6.60
N TRP A 110 -10.96 -8.72 7.18
CA TRP A 110 -11.18 -8.72 8.63
C TRP A 110 -11.92 -9.96 9.13
N GLN A 111 -12.91 -10.44 8.39
CA GLN A 111 -13.58 -11.71 8.71
C GLN A 111 -12.61 -12.89 8.68
N TYR A 112 -11.64 -12.89 7.76
CA TYR A 112 -10.62 -13.93 7.70
C TYR A 112 -9.62 -13.82 8.86
N ILE A 113 -9.18 -12.61 9.21
CA ILE A 113 -8.33 -12.37 10.38
C ILE A 113 -9.00 -12.89 11.66
N GLU A 114 -10.29 -12.58 11.84
CA GLU A 114 -11.06 -13.06 12.99
C GLU A 114 -11.20 -14.58 12.98
N ARG A 115 -11.62 -15.17 11.86
CA ARG A 115 -11.89 -16.62 11.77
C ARG A 115 -10.64 -17.47 11.94
N GLU A 116 -9.52 -17.03 11.37
CA GLU A 116 -8.26 -17.77 11.41
C GLU A 116 -7.35 -17.33 12.58
N GLU A 117 -7.85 -16.46 13.47
CA GLU A 117 -7.14 -15.93 14.65
C GLU A 117 -5.75 -15.36 14.31
N ILE A 118 -5.67 -14.60 13.22
CA ILE A 118 -4.40 -14.05 12.73
C ILE A 118 -3.96 -12.90 13.60
N GLU A 119 -2.78 -13.02 14.21
CA GLU A 119 -2.16 -11.92 14.94
C GLU A 119 -1.73 -10.81 13.96
N ILE A 120 -2.18 -9.58 14.24
CA ILE A 120 -1.79 -8.38 13.50
C ILE A 120 -1.26 -7.30 14.44
N PRO A 121 -0.47 -6.34 13.94
CA PRO A 121 0.05 -5.24 14.74
C PRO A 121 -1.06 -4.44 15.46
N SER A 122 -0.84 -4.08 16.71
CA SER A 122 -1.84 -3.39 17.55
C SER A 122 -2.28 -2.02 17.01
N ILE A 123 -1.49 -1.39 16.15
CA ILE A 123 -1.80 -0.12 15.49
C ILE A 123 -3.07 -0.18 14.62
N TYR A 124 -3.47 -1.37 14.17
CA TYR A 124 -4.73 -1.58 13.43
C TYR A 124 -5.97 -1.50 14.33
N TYR A 125 -5.79 -1.54 15.65
CA TYR A 125 -6.84 -1.37 16.65
C TYR A 125 -6.77 0.00 17.31
N ALA A 126 -7.87 0.40 17.94
CA ALA A 126 -8.02 1.68 18.60
C ALA A 126 -7.00 1.85 19.73
N HIS A 127 -6.30 2.99 19.71
CA HIS A 127 -5.36 3.41 20.75
C HIS A 127 -5.34 4.93 20.83
N ARG A 128 -4.96 5.46 22.00
CA ARG A 128 -4.71 6.90 22.16
C ARG A 128 -3.39 7.28 21.52
N ARG A 129 -3.39 8.36 20.73
CA ARG A 129 -2.19 8.87 20.06
C ARG A 129 -2.33 10.36 19.79
N ASP A 130 -1.22 11.08 19.98
CA ASP A 130 -1.11 12.46 19.53
C ASP A 130 -1.09 12.51 18.00
N VAL A 131 -2.02 13.26 17.43
CA VAL A 131 -2.16 13.46 15.99
C VAL A 131 -2.30 14.94 15.64
N ILE A 132 -1.95 15.29 14.42
CA ILE A 132 -2.26 16.60 13.83
C ILE A 132 -3.21 16.43 12.64
N LYS A 133 -3.98 17.48 12.35
CA LYS A 133 -4.83 17.56 11.17
C LYS A 133 -4.07 18.27 10.06
N ARG A 134 -3.55 17.53 9.08
CA ARG A 134 -2.86 18.09 7.90
C ARG A 134 -3.51 17.57 6.63
N ASP A 135 -3.84 18.47 5.72
CA ASP A 135 -4.40 18.14 4.40
C ASP A 135 -5.62 17.17 4.50
N GLY A 136 -6.43 17.29 5.56
CA GLY A 136 -7.60 16.44 5.80
C GLY A 136 -7.29 15.01 6.26
N MET A 137 -6.09 14.75 6.80
CA MET A 137 -5.70 13.47 7.41
C MET A 137 -5.29 13.69 8.87
N LEU A 138 -5.44 12.66 9.70
CA LEU A 138 -4.89 12.63 11.07
C LEU A 138 -3.49 12.00 11.04
N LEU A 139 -2.44 12.81 11.01
CA LEU A 139 -1.06 12.30 10.99
C LEU A 139 -0.56 12.12 12.42
N ALA A 140 -0.01 10.95 12.73
CA ALA A 140 0.58 10.68 14.03
C ALA A 140 1.86 11.47 14.25
N ILE A 141 2.02 12.01 15.46
CA ILE A 141 3.30 12.57 15.90
C ILE A 141 4.34 11.46 15.96
N THR A 142 5.38 11.60 15.15
CA THR A 142 6.52 10.68 15.10
C THR A 142 7.82 11.48 14.94
N PRO A 143 9.00 10.88 15.21
CA PRO A 143 10.28 11.56 14.99
C PRO A 143 10.53 12.03 13.55
N PHE A 144 9.76 11.51 12.58
CA PHE A 144 9.89 11.82 11.15
C PHE A 144 8.94 12.92 10.69
N LEU A 145 8.00 13.34 11.54
CA LEU A 145 7.02 14.36 11.20
C LEU A 145 7.52 15.75 11.60
N SER A 146 7.75 16.62 10.60
CA SER A 146 8.01 18.04 10.84
C SER A 146 6.70 18.80 10.98
N LEU A 147 6.48 19.45 12.12
CA LEU A 147 5.32 20.30 12.38
C LEU A 147 5.41 21.64 11.63
N LEU A 148 4.29 22.08 11.09
CA LEU A 148 4.10 23.45 10.60
C LEU A 148 3.69 24.38 11.76
N PRO A 149 3.92 25.70 11.64
CA PRO A 149 3.70 26.64 12.75
C PRO A 149 2.26 26.68 13.31
N ASP A 150 1.27 26.31 12.51
CA ASP A 150 -0.17 26.32 12.81
C ASP A 150 -0.71 24.96 13.26
N GLU A 151 0.13 23.93 13.31
CA GLU A 151 -0.30 22.58 13.65
C GLU A 151 -0.19 22.32 15.14
N VAL A 152 -1.33 22.00 15.75
CA VAL A 152 -1.43 21.70 17.18
C VAL A 152 -1.69 20.20 17.34
N PRO A 153 -0.81 19.45 18.03
CA PRO A 153 -1.08 18.06 18.38
C PRO A 153 -2.29 17.94 19.30
N GLU A 154 -3.15 16.97 19.01
CA GLU A 154 -4.32 16.61 19.82
C GLU A 154 -4.27 15.10 20.11
N GLU A 155 -4.47 14.69 21.37
CA GLU A 155 -4.63 13.28 21.70
C GLU A 155 -6.00 12.80 21.20
N MET A 156 -6.02 11.78 20.34
CA MET A 156 -7.24 11.20 19.81
C MET A 156 -7.26 9.68 19.97
N LEU A 157 -8.46 9.10 20.02
CA LEU A 157 -8.65 7.65 19.95
C LEU A 157 -8.71 7.24 18.47
N VAL A 158 -7.65 6.62 17.99
CA VAL A 158 -7.47 6.35 16.56
C VAL A 158 -7.00 4.92 16.30
N ARG A 159 -7.22 4.46 15.06
CA ARG A 159 -6.57 3.26 14.50
C ARG A 159 -6.05 3.56 13.10
N PHE A 160 -5.25 2.65 12.56
CA PHE A 160 -4.77 2.76 11.18
C PHE A 160 -5.44 1.69 10.33
N ARG A 161 -6.17 2.11 9.29
CA ARG A 161 -6.73 1.15 8.30
C ARG A 161 -5.66 0.64 7.35
N THR A 162 -4.72 1.52 7.01
CA THR A 162 -3.59 1.24 6.10
C THR A 162 -2.32 1.74 6.75
N VAL A 163 -1.19 1.08 6.53
CA VAL A 163 0.11 1.52 7.05
C VAL A 163 1.12 1.60 5.90
N GLY A 164 1.82 2.72 5.79
CA GLY A 164 2.96 2.96 4.91
C GLY A 164 4.06 3.69 5.69
N ASP A 165 4.71 4.67 5.07
CA ASP A 165 5.68 5.50 5.77
C ASP A 165 4.98 6.42 6.78
N ALA A 166 5.66 6.69 7.91
CA ALA A 166 5.12 7.51 9.00
C ALA A 166 4.76 8.95 8.57
N THR A 167 5.39 9.46 7.50
CA THR A 167 5.19 10.83 7.01
C THR A 167 3.92 11.00 6.16
N CYS A 168 3.34 9.91 5.64
CA CYS A 168 2.20 9.96 4.71
C CYS A 168 1.03 9.02 5.06
N THR A 169 1.09 8.37 6.23
CA THR A 169 0.03 7.48 6.71
C THR A 169 -0.88 8.22 7.70
N GLY A 170 -2.13 8.43 7.29
CA GLY A 170 -3.19 8.98 8.14
C GLY A 170 -3.88 7.90 8.98
N ALA A 171 -4.10 8.21 10.25
CA ALA A 171 -5.00 7.47 11.12
C ALA A 171 -6.47 7.82 10.86
N VAL A 172 -7.37 7.00 11.37
CA VAL A 172 -8.81 7.28 11.44
C VAL A 172 -9.27 7.28 12.89
N GLU A 173 -10.17 8.19 13.24
CA GLU A 173 -10.85 8.13 14.53
C GLU A 173 -11.73 6.88 14.58
N SER A 174 -11.52 6.04 15.59
CA SER A 174 -12.21 4.76 15.70
C SER A 174 -12.07 4.20 17.12
N PRO A 175 -13.16 3.69 17.71
CA PRO A 175 -13.12 2.98 18.98
C PRO A 175 -12.80 1.48 18.84
N ALA A 176 -12.69 0.95 17.61
CA ALA A 176 -12.60 -0.49 17.36
C ALA A 176 -11.27 -1.10 17.84
N SER A 177 -11.33 -1.87 18.92
CA SER A 177 -10.19 -2.39 19.68
C SER A 177 -9.83 -3.86 19.40
N ASN A 178 -10.62 -4.54 18.57
CA ASN A 178 -10.46 -5.96 18.22
C ASN A 178 -11.09 -6.26 16.85
N PRO A 179 -10.84 -7.45 16.24
CA PRO A 179 -11.37 -7.78 14.91
C PRO A 179 -12.89 -7.65 14.79
N ALA A 180 -13.65 -8.14 15.78
CA ALA A 180 -15.11 -8.11 15.76
C ALA A 180 -15.65 -6.66 15.68
N GLU A 181 -15.07 -5.75 16.46
CA GLU A 181 -15.43 -4.33 16.43
C GLU A 181 -15.05 -3.67 15.11
N VAL A 182 -13.90 -4.03 14.52
CA VAL A 182 -13.50 -3.50 13.20
C VAL A 182 -14.46 -4.01 12.11
N ILE A 183 -14.88 -5.27 12.16
CA ILE A 183 -15.86 -5.84 11.21
C ILE A 183 -17.17 -5.03 11.25
N ILE A 184 -17.69 -4.73 12.44
CA ILE A 184 -18.91 -3.93 12.61
C ILE A 184 -18.74 -2.53 12.02
N GLU A 185 -17.60 -1.89 12.29
CA GLU A 185 -17.29 -0.55 11.77
C GLU A 185 -17.19 -0.55 10.23
N VAL A 186 -16.45 -1.50 9.66
CA VAL A 186 -16.23 -1.62 8.21
C VAL A 186 -17.53 -1.91 7.49
N ALA A 187 -18.40 -2.77 8.04
CA ALA A 187 -19.70 -3.08 7.46
C ALA A 187 -20.64 -1.86 7.35
N ALA A 188 -20.44 -0.84 8.20
CA ALA A 188 -21.21 0.41 8.18
C ALA A 188 -20.55 1.52 7.34
N ALA A 189 -19.29 1.37 6.95
CA ALA A 189 -18.51 2.41 6.28
C ALA A 189 -18.96 2.62 4.82
N ARG A 190 -18.88 3.88 4.35
CA ARG A 190 -19.21 4.28 2.96
C ARG A 190 -18.00 4.78 2.16
N ILE A 191 -16.82 4.75 2.76
CA ILE A 191 -15.55 5.23 2.19
C ILE A 191 -14.63 4.04 1.96
N THR A 192 -13.87 4.07 0.85
CA THR A 192 -12.87 3.03 0.56
C THR A 192 -11.70 3.13 1.53
N GLU A 193 -11.02 1.99 1.76
CA GLU A 193 -9.96 1.86 2.75
C GLU A 193 -8.85 2.92 2.61
N ARG A 194 -8.29 3.08 1.41
CA ARG A 194 -7.16 4.01 1.16
C ARG A 194 -7.59 5.44 0.87
N GLY A 195 -8.83 5.64 0.41
CA GLY A 195 -9.33 6.95 -0.03
C GLY A 195 -9.37 8.02 1.07
N ALA A 196 -9.41 7.60 2.33
CA ALA A 196 -9.42 8.50 3.48
C ALA A 196 -8.07 8.62 4.22
N THR A 197 -7.12 7.70 4.00
CA THR A 197 -5.97 7.50 4.90
C THR A 197 -4.60 7.70 4.25
N ARG A 198 -4.51 7.80 2.92
CA ARG A 198 -3.23 8.01 2.22
C ARG A 198 -3.23 9.27 1.38
N ALA A 199 -2.23 10.12 1.61
CA ALA A 199 -2.02 11.36 0.85
C ALA A 199 -1.78 11.09 -0.64
N ASP A 200 -0.99 10.05 -0.92
CA ASP A 200 -0.49 9.70 -2.26
C ASP A 200 -1.58 9.14 -3.20
N ASP A 201 -2.75 8.77 -2.66
CA ASP A 201 -3.86 8.13 -3.40
C ASP A 201 -4.96 9.13 -3.78
N ARG A 202 -4.76 10.43 -3.54
CA ARG A 202 -5.67 11.50 -4.01
C ARG A 202 -5.41 11.93 -5.47
N ILE A 203 -4.66 11.13 -6.22
CA ILE A 203 -4.20 11.44 -7.59
C ILE A 203 -5.15 10.81 -8.62
N SER A 204 -5.28 11.44 -9.79
CA SER A 204 -6.17 11.00 -10.89
C SER A 204 -5.80 9.63 -11.47
N GLU A 205 -6.75 8.96 -12.15
CA GLU A 205 -6.55 7.65 -12.80
C GLU A 205 -5.32 7.61 -13.73
N ALA A 206 -5.03 8.71 -14.44
CA ALA A 206 -3.87 8.81 -15.32
C ALA A 206 -2.54 8.63 -14.57
N GLY A 207 -2.44 9.15 -13.34
CA GLY A 207 -1.23 9.03 -12.53
C GLY A 207 -0.94 7.61 -12.04
N MET A 208 -1.93 6.70 -12.03
CA MET A 208 -1.69 5.30 -11.68
C MET A 208 -1.12 4.49 -12.84
N GLU A 209 -1.56 4.74 -14.07
CA GLU A 209 -1.01 4.08 -15.27
C GLU A 209 0.46 4.46 -15.48
N ASP A 210 0.80 5.74 -15.30
CA ASP A 210 2.19 6.22 -15.41
C ASP A 210 3.08 5.58 -14.34
N ARG A 211 2.62 5.51 -13.08
CA ARG A 211 3.33 4.80 -12.01
C ARG A 211 3.56 3.32 -12.36
N LYS A 212 2.57 2.63 -12.95
CA LYS A 212 2.73 1.23 -13.39
C LYS A 212 3.80 1.08 -14.47
N ARG A 213 3.91 2.03 -15.41
CA ARG A 213 4.99 2.06 -16.40
C ARG A 213 6.36 2.26 -15.76
N GLU A 214 6.44 3.03 -14.68
CA GLU A 214 7.66 3.22 -13.88
C GLU A 214 8.02 2.00 -13.01
N GLY A 215 7.20 0.94 -13.02
CA GLY A 215 7.42 -0.27 -12.25
C GLY A 215 6.77 -0.28 -10.86
N TYR A 216 5.96 0.73 -10.53
CA TYR A 216 5.12 0.72 -9.32
C TYR A 216 4.17 -0.49 -9.35
N PHE A 217 3.98 -1.09 -8.17
CA PHE A 217 3.40 -2.43 -7.87
C PHE A 217 4.33 -3.63 -8.09
#